data_AF-A0A1Z3HGN6-F1
#
_entry.id   AF-A0A1Z3HGN6-F1
#
_cell.length_a   1.000
_cell.length_b   1.000
_cell.length_c   1.000
_cell.angle_alpha   90.00
_cell.angle_beta   90.00
_cell.angle_gamma   90.00
#
_symmetry.space_group_name_H-M   'P 1'
#
loop_
_entity.id
_entity.type
_entity.pdbx_description
1 polymer ?
#
loop_
_entity_poly.entity_id
_entity_poly.type
_entity_poly.pdbx_seq_one_letter_code
_entity_poly.pdbx_strand_id
1 'polypeptide(L)'
;MEFRKRLTKQKLGELEQSITQYFLLLLHKSSLVHRVMVDADTFRLDLYDTEGDLLPIQCLSAGEKQLLAIAFLRGLASVSGRQLPVAIDTPLGRLDSEHRRHLVERYFPQASHQVILLSTDTEIRTEEVGQLRAQGAIAREYLLEYDPSQRQTAIKEGYFW
;
A
#
# COMPACT_ATOMS: atom_id res chain seq x y z
N MET A 1 -7.20 -32.38 -13.95
CA MET A 1 -7.57 -30.96 -14.20
C MET A 1 -8.46 -30.36 -13.11
N GLU A 2 -9.42 -31.11 -12.53
CA GLU A 2 -10.30 -30.56 -11.49
C GLU A 2 -9.60 -30.07 -10.21
N PHE A 3 -8.57 -30.78 -9.73
CA PHE A 3 -7.85 -30.38 -8.51
C PHE A 3 -7.18 -29.01 -8.65
N ARG A 4 -6.53 -28.74 -9.79
CA ARG A 4 -5.94 -27.43 -10.09
C ARG A 4 -6.99 -26.33 -10.10
N LYS A 5 -8.14 -26.54 -10.75
CA LYS A 5 -9.24 -25.57 -10.78
C LYS A 5 -9.79 -25.27 -9.38
N ARG A 6 -9.99 -26.31 -8.55
CA ARG A 6 -10.43 -26.15 -7.15
C ARG A 6 -9.42 -25.35 -6.32
N LEU A 7 -8.13 -25.66 -6.45
CA LEU A 7 -7.06 -24.97 -5.74
C LEU A 7 -6.94 -23.50 -6.17
N THR A 8 -7.01 -23.23 -7.48
CA THR A 8 -7.01 -21.86 -8.01
C THR A 8 -8.19 -21.06 -7.48
N LYS A 9 -9.40 -21.63 -7.47
CA LYS A 9 -10.60 -20.96 -6.94
C LYS A 9 -10.48 -20.66 -5.45
N GLN A 10 -9.92 -21.58 -4.67
CA GLN A 10 -9.66 -21.35 -3.25
C GLN A 10 -8.66 -20.20 -3.04
N LYS A 11 -7.55 -20.21 -3.78
CA LYS A 11 -6.51 -19.16 -3.69
C LYS A 11 -7.01 -17.80 -4.14
N LEU A 12 -7.88 -17.75 -5.16
CA LEU A 12 -8.55 -16.53 -5.58
C LEU A 12 -9.48 -16.00 -4.47
N GLY A 13 -10.26 -16.85 -3.82
CA GLY A 13 -11.11 -16.41 -2.70
C GLY A 13 -10.31 -15.85 -1.52
N GLU A 14 -9.18 -16.48 -1.17
CA GLU A 14 -8.25 -15.94 -0.16
C GLU A 14 -7.69 -14.56 -0.58
N LEU A 15 -7.36 -14.41 -1.86
CA LEU A 15 -6.87 -13.15 -2.43
C LEU A 15 -7.94 -12.05 -2.40
N GLU A 16 -9.16 -12.32 -2.87
CA GLU A 16 -10.29 -11.38 -2.88
C GLU A 16 -10.60 -10.85 -1.47
N GLN A 17 -10.64 -11.74 -0.48
CA GLN A 17 -10.86 -11.37 0.91
C GLN A 17 -9.73 -10.49 1.44
N SER A 18 -8.47 -10.86 1.17
CA SER A 18 -7.32 -10.10 1.64
C SER A 18 -7.26 -8.71 1.00
N ILE A 19 -7.49 -8.61 -0.31
CA ILE A 19 -7.53 -7.31 -1.02
C ILE A 19 -8.64 -6.44 -0.45
N THR A 20 -9.86 -6.99 -0.30
CA THR A 20 -11.00 -6.25 0.23
C THR A 20 -10.70 -5.72 1.63
N GLN A 21 -10.17 -6.56 2.53
CA GLN A 21 -9.83 -6.17 3.89
C GLN A 21 -8.79 -5.04 3.93
N TYR A 22 -7.69 -5.18 3.19
CA TYR A 22 -6.65 -4.15 3.16
C TYR A 22 -7.14 -2.87 2.50
N PHE A 23 -7.94 -2.97 1.43
CA PHE A 23 -8.45 -1.79 0.76
C PHE A 23 -9.38 -0.99 1.68
N LEU A 24 -10.32 -1.66 2.35
CA LEU A 24 -11.22 -1.02 3.33
C LEU A 24 -10.48 -0.45 4.55
N LEU A 25 -9.37 -1.05 4.97
CA LEU A 25 -8.54 -0.52 6.06
C LEU A 25 -7.89 0.83 5.70
N LEU A 26 -7.55 1.00 4.42
CA LEU A 26 -6.86 2.17 3.89
C LEU A 26 -7.83 3.27 3.47
N LEU A 27 -9.00 2.90 2.96
CA LEU A 27 -10.06 3.84 2.62
C LEU A 27 -10.53 4.60 3.87
N HIS A 28 -10.91 5.86 3.66
CA HIS A 28 -11.71 6.59 4.65
C HIS A 28 -13.20 6.22 4.51
N LYS A 29 -14.05 6.69 5.43
CA LYS A 29 -15.46 6.34 5.68
C LYS A 29 -16.43 6.41 4.48
N SER A 30 -16.00 6.71 3.25
CA SER A 30 -16.83 6.60 2.06
C SER A 30 -16.97 5.14 1.64
N SER A 31 -18.13 4.56 1.93
CA SER A 31 -18.55 3.19 1.61
C SER A 31 -18.80 2.95 0.11
N LEU A 32 -17.98 3.51 -0.78
CA LEU A 32 -18.12 3.36 -2.22
C LEU A 32 -17.80 1.93 -2.68
N VAL A 33 -16.86 1.27 -1.99
CA VAL A 33 -16.47 -0.11 -2.28
C VAL A 33 -16.73 -0.95 -1.04
N HIS A 34 -17.44 -2.05 -1.22
CA HIS A 34 -17.73 -3.05 -0.22
C HIS A 34 -16.95 -4.34 -0.48
N ARG A 35 -16.72 -4.69 -1.75
CA ARG A 35 -16.07 -5.95 -2.13
C ARG A 35 -15.22 -5.80 -3.38
N VAL A 36 -14.11 -6.53 -3.41
CA VAL A 36 -13.26 -6.73 -4.59
C VAL A 36 -13.38 -8.19 -5.06
N MET A 37 -13.60 -8.39 -6.35
CA MET A 37 -13.54 -9.70 -7.01
C MET A 37 -12.40 -9.75 -8.01
N VAL A 38 -11.89 -10.95 -8.23
CA VAL A 38 -10.88 -11.25 -9.24
C VAL A 38 -11.44 -12.31 -10.18
N ASP A 39 -11.65 -11.95 -11.45
CA ASP A 39 -12.07 -12.91 -12.46
C ASP A 39 -11.04 -14.03 -12.61
N ALA A 40 -11.49 -15.28 -12.53
CA ALA A 40 -10.60 -16.44 -12.42
C ALA A 40 -9.85 -16.77 -13.71
N ASP A 41 -10.34 -16.29 -14.86
CA ASP A 41 -9.79 -16.60 -16.18
C ASP A 41 -8.94 -15.43 -16.71
N THR A 42 -9.33 -14.19 -16.42
CA THR A 42 -8.71 -12.96 -16.91
C THR A 42 -7.92 -12.19 -15.85
N PHE A 43 -8.09 -12.52 -14.57
CA PHE A 43 -7.53 -11.79 -13.42
C PHE A 43 -7.96 -10.32 -13.35
N ARG A 44 -9.05 -9.96 -14.03
CA ARG A 44 -9.60 -8.61 -13.95
C ARG A 44 -10.16 -8.35 -12.56
N LEU A 45 -9.85 -7.18 -12.00
CA LEU A 45 -10.43 -6.71 -10.76
C LEU A 45 -11.79 -6.05 -11.05
N ASP A 46 -12.82 -6.50 -10.35
CA ASP A 46 -14.14 -5.90 -10.34
C ASP A 46 -14.47 -5.42 -8.92
N LEU A 47 -14.94 -4.19 -8.78
CA LEU A 47 -15.32 -3.58 -7.51
C LEU A 47 -16.83 -3.59 -7.39
N TYR A 48 -17.32 -3.77 -6.17
CA TYR A 48 -18.75 -3.76 -5.87
C TYR A 48 -19.02 -2.81 -4.70
N ASP A 49 -20.09 -2.03 -4.80
CA ASP A 49 -20.56 -1.17 -3.72
C ASP A 49 -21.39 -1.94 -2.67
N THR A 50 -21.96 -1.21 -1.72
CA THR A 50 -22.79 -1.79 -0.65
C THR A 50 -24.13 -2.34 -1.12
N GLU A 51 -24.62 -1.90 -2.28
CA GLU A 51 -25.87 -2.38 -2.89
C GLU A 51 -25.62 -3.65 -3.75
N GLY A 52 -24.35 -3.95 -4.02
CA GLY A 52 -23.92 -5.10 -4.81
C GLY A 52 -23.77 -4.80 -6.29
N ASP A 53 -23.79 -3.51 -6.66
CA ASP A 53 -23.63 -3.06 -8.04
C ASP A 53 -22.15 -2.93 -8.41
N LEU A 54 -21.87 -3.17 -9.70
CA LEU A 54 -20.52 -3.04 -10.25
C LEU A 54 -20.09 -1.57 -10.25
N LEU A 55 -19.00 -1.30 -9.54
CA LEU A 55 -18.33 0.00 -9.54
C LEU A 55 -17.15 -0.03 -10.52
N PRO A 56 -17.18 0.78 -11.60
CA PRO A 56 -16.03 0.89 -12.49
C PRO A 56 -14.80 1.45 -11.77
N ILE A 57 -13.65 0.78 -11.87
CA ILE A 57 -12.38 1.24 -11.28
C ILE A 57 -12.02 2.66 -11.74
N GLN A 58 -12.47 3.07 -12.93
CA GLN A 58 -12.25 4.40 -13.47
C GLN A 58 -12.83 5.50 -12.57
N CYS A 59 -13.91 5.21 -11.84
CA CYS A 59 -14.56 6.13 -10.89
C CYS A 59 -13.73 6.42 -9.65
N LEU A 60 -12.76 5.56 -9.31
CA LEU A 60 -11.83 5.83 -8.22
C LEU A 60 -10.93 7.02 -8.55
N SER A 61 -10.67 7.86 -7.54
CA SER A 61 -9.65 8.89 -7.60
C SER A 61 -8.25 8.29 -7.82
N ALA A 62 -7.29 9.13 -8.21
CA ALA A 62 -5.90 8.68 -8.38
C ALA A 62 -5.32 8.10 -7.07
N GLY A 63 -5.70 8.67 -5.92
CA GLY A 63 -5.30 8.19 -4.61
C GLY A 63 -5.91 6.84 -4.27
N GLU A 64 -7.21 6.66 -4.48
CA GLU A 64 -7.89 5.39 -4.23
C GLU A 64 -7.38 4.28 -5.16
N LYS A 65 -7.06 4.59 -6.42
CA LYS A 65 -6.39 3.64 -7.33
C LYS A 65 -5.04 3.19 -6.78
N GLN A 66 -4.27 4.09 -6.18
CA GLN A 66 -3.01 3.75 -5.52
C GLN A 66 -3.24 2.88 -4.29
N LEU A 67 -4.24 3.18 -3.45
CA LEU A 67 -4.59 2.37 -2.29
C LEU A 67 -5.06 0.95 -2.70
N LEU A 68 -5.83 0.84 -3.79
CA LEU A 68 -6.24 -0.44 -4.36
C LEU A 68 -5.02 -1.26 -4.82
N ALA A 69 -4.06 -0.63 -5.49
CA ALA A 69 -2.83 -1.29 -5.91
C ALA A 69 -2.00 -1.77 -4.70
N ILE A 70 -1.91 -0.95 -3.64
CA ILE A 70 -1.26 -1.32 -2.38
C ILE A 70 -1.94 -2.52 -1.72
N ALA A 71 -3.27 -2.50 -1.63
CA ALA A 71 -4.07 -3.60 -1.09
C ALA A 71 -3.93 -4.88 -1.94
N PHE A 72 -3.80 -4.73 -3.26
CA PHE A 72 -3.54 -5.84 -4.18
C PHE A 72 -2.18 -6.50 -3.92
N LEU A 73 -1.11 -5.71 -3.85
CA LEU A 73 0.24 -6.22 -3.55
C LEU A 73 0.30 -6.90 -2.18
N ARG A 74 -0.38 -6.33 -1.19
CA ARG A 74 -0.58 -6.94 0.12
C ARG A 74 -1.26 -8.29 0.06
N GLY A 75 -2.40 -8.37 -0.64
CA GLY A 75 -3.15 -9.61 -0.80
C GLY A 75 -2.34 -10.70 -1.49
N LEU A 76 -1.55 -10.33 -2.50
CA LEU A 76 -0.63 -11.28 -3.14
C LEU A 76 0.45 -11.76 -2.16
N ALA A 77 1.06 -10.84 -1.41
CA ALA A 77 2.09 -11.19 -0.43
C ALA A 77 1.53 -12.13 0.65
N SER A 78 0.34 -11.83 1.20
CA SER A 78 -0.30 -12.64 2.25
C SER A 78 -0.65 -14.05 1.76
N VAL A 79 -1.23 -14.18 0.56
CA VAL A 79 -1.63 -15.48 -0.01
C VAL A 79 -0.44 -16.31 -0.48
N SER A 80 0.66 -15.67 -0.86
CA SER A 80 1.89 -16.35 -1.32
C SER A 80 2.60 -17.14 -0.21
N GLY A 81 2.33 -16.82 1.06
CA GLY A 81 3.04 -17.39 2.21
C GLY A 81 4.52 -16.99 2.28
N ARG A 82 4.97 -16.03 1.47
CA ARG A 82 6.36 -15.56 1.45
C ARG A 82 6.47 -14.22 2.17
N GLN A 83 7.44 -14.12 3.07
CA GLN A 83 7.82 -12.86 3.70
C GLN A 83 8.87 -12.18 2.80
N LEU A 84 8.43 -11.26 1.94
CA LEU A 84 9.31 -10.51 1.05
C LEU A 84 9.48 -9.06 1.54
N PRO A 85 10.68 -8.47 1.49
CA PRO A 85 10.86 -7.06 1.81
C PRO A 85 10.09 -6.20 0.80
N VAL A 86 9.62 -5.04 1.24
CA VAL A 86 8.88 -4.09 0.42
C VAL A 86 9.64 -2.78 0.34
N ALA A 87 9.95 -2.34 -0.88
CA ALA A 87 10.47 -1.00 -1.14
C ALA A 87 9.36 -0.14 -1.75
N ILE A 88 9.16 1.07 -1.21
CA ILE A 88 8.15 2.01 -1.66
C ILE A 88 8.87 3.31 -2.02
N ASP A 89 8.76 3.67 -3.29
CA ASP A 89 9.24 4.93 -3.83
C ASP A 89 8.08 5.92 -3.93
N THR A 90 8.29 7.17 -3.53
CA THR A 90 7.28 8.24 -3.54
C THR A 90 5.96 7.87 -2.81
N PRO A 91 6.02 7.50 -1.52
CA PRO A 91 4.91 6.80 -0.85
C PRO A 91 3.60 7.58 -0.80
N LEU A 92 3.66 8.92 -0.77
CA LEU A 92 2.51 9.79 -0.43
C LEU A 92 2.12 10.80 -1.53
N GLY A 93 2.80 10.81 -2.67
CA GLY A 93 2.72 11.91 -3.65
C GLY A 93 1.33 12.23 -4.23
N ARG A 94 0.40 11.26 -4.29
CA ARG A 94 -0.93 11.42 -4.93
C ARG A 94 -2.12 11.31 -3.97
N LEU A 95 -1.87 11.35 -2.67
CA LEU A 95 -2.86 11.11 -1.62
C LEU A 95 -3.20 12.40 -0.88
N ASP A 96 -4.46 12.55 -0.48
CA ASP A 96 -4.89 13.60 0.46
C ASP A 96 -4.39 13.31 1.88
N SER A 97 -4.55 14.28 2.78
CA SER A 97 -4.06 14.20 4.17
C SER A 97 -4.59 13.00 4.94
N GLU A 98 -5.81 12.56 4.65
CA GLU A 98 -6.44 11.47 5.39
C GLU A 98 -5.94 10.11 4.94
N HIS A 99 -5.87 9.88 3.63
CA HIS A 99 -5.28 8.67 3.07
C HIS A 99 -3.79 8.54 3.44
N ARG A 100 -3.07 9.67 3.51
CA ARG A 100 -1.68 9.70 4.01
C ARG A 100 -1.58 9.21 5.44
N ARG A 101 -2.43 9.73 6.33
CA ARG A 101 -2.47 9.32 7.75
C ARG A 101 -2.74 7.82 7.87
N HIS A 102 -3.70 7.27 7.13
CA HIS A 102 -3.96 5.84 7.16
C HIS A 102 -2.78 4.99 6.69
N LEU A 103 -2.04 5.42 5.66
CA LEU A 103 -0.83 4.70 5.24
C LEU A 103 0.25 4.72 6.33
N VAL A 104 0.48 5.87 6.93
CA VAL A 104 1.50 6.07 7.96
C VAL A 104 1.19 5.26 9.22
N GLU A 105 -0.07 5.28 9.68
CA GLU A 105 -0.48 4.61 10.91
C GLU A 105 -0.73 3.10 10.74
N ARG A 106 -1.29 2.68 9.60
CA ARG A 106 -1.84 1.32 9.45
C ARG A 106 -1.06 0.47 8.48
N TYR A 107 -0.47 1.08 7.45
CA TYR A 107 0.15 0.34 6.35
C TYR A 107 1.65 0.17 6.54
N PHE A 108 2.43 1.25 6.57
CA PHE A 108 3.90 1.15 6.56
C PHE A 108 4.44 0.28 7.70
N PRO A 109 3.96 0.38 8.96
CA PRO A 109 4.46 -0.46 10.05
C PRO A 109 4.19 -1.95 9.87
N GLN A 110 3.14 -2.28 9.10
CA GLN A 110 2.68 -3.66 8.88
C GLN A 110 2.97 -4.11 7.44
N ALA A 111 3.76 -3.32 6.71
CA ALA A 111 3.91 -3.51 5.28
C ALA A 111 4.87 -4.67 4.91
N SER A 112 5.65 -5.19 5.84
CA SER A 112 6.30 -6.49 5.73
C SER A 112 7.07 -6.67 7.04
N HIS A 113 7.83 -7.75 7.12
CA HIS A 113 8.93 -7.85 8.08
C HIS A 113 10.03 -6.79 7.83
N GLN A 114 10.20 -6.31 6.59
CA GLN A 114 11.12 -5.25 6.23
C GLN A 114 10.52 -4.30 5.19
N VAL A 115 10.54 -3.00 5.51
CA VAL A 115 10.01 -1.94 4.65
C VAL A 115 11.09 -0.90 4.44
N ILE A 116 11.32 -0.51 3.18
CA ILE A 116 12.24 0.56 2.79
C ILE A 116 11.38 1.66 2.18
N LEU A 117 11.34 2.81 2.83
CA LEU A 117 10.65 4.01 2.33
C LEU A 117 11.67 4.94 1.69
N LEU A 118 11.44 5.28 0.43
CA LEU A 118 12.20 6.28 -0.31
C LEU A 118 11.26 7.47 -0.54
N SER A 119 11.59 8.61 0.05
CA SER A 119 10.73 9.79 0.03
C SER A 119 11.54 11.07 0.05
N THR A 120 10.90 12.14 -0.40
CA THR A 120 11.38 13.51 -0.24
C THR A 120 10.82 14.15 1.04
N ASP A 121 11.38 15.29 1.41
CA ASP A 121 10.91 16.16 2.51
C ASP A 121 9.45 16.61 2.34
N THR A 122 9.00 16.71 1.10
CA THR A 122 7.64 17.14 0.77
C THR A 122 6.59 16.04 0.91
N GLU A 123 7.00 14.77 0.89
CA GLU A 123 6.12 13.60 0.92
C GLU A 123 5.86 13.10 2.33
N ILE A 124 6.91 12.70 3.05
CA ILE A 124 6.85 12.35 4.48
C ILE A 124 7.37 13.58 5.20
N ARG A 125 6.48 14.32 5.89
CA ARG A 125 6.81 15.54 6.61
C ARG A 125 7.02 15.26 8.10
N THR A 126 7.23 16.32 8.87
CA THR A 126 7.50 16.24 10.32
C THR A 126 6.42 15.49 11.09
N GLU A 127 5.16 15.66 10.70
CA GLU A 127 4.05 14.94 11.31
C GLU A 127 4.14 13.43 11.03
N GLU A 128 4.26 13.04 9.76
CA GLU A 128 4.27 11.62 9.37
C GLU A 128 5.48 10.88 9.94
N VAL A 129 6.69 11.47 9.89
CA VAL A 129 7.86 10.83 10.52
C VAL A 129 7.67 10.74 12.04
N GLY A 130 7.09 11.78 12.66
CA GLY A 130 6.85 11.81 14.10
C GLY A 130 5.93 10.68 14.53
N GLN A 131 4.88 10.41 13.75
CA GLN A 131 3.98 9.28 13.95
C GLN A 131 4.71 7.93 13.81
N LEU A 132 5.54 7.75 12.77
CA LEU A 132 6.31 6.52 12.57
C LEU A 132 7.32 6.27 13.71
N ARG A 133 8.02 7.32 14.15
CA ARG A 133 8.95 7.29 15.29
C ARG A 133 8.21 6.92 16.59
N ALA A 134 7.07 7.57 16.86
CA ALA A 134 6.27 7.33 18.06
C ALA A 134 5.73 5.89 18.13
N GLN A 135 5.44 5.28 16.98
CA GLN A 135 5.01 3.88 16.89
C GLN A 135 6.18 2.88 17.00
N GLY A 136 7.43 3.35 17.03
CA GLY A 136 8.61 2.48 16.98
C GLY A 136 8.74 1.74 15.64
N ALA A 137 8.13 2.26 14.57
CA ALA A 137 8.12 1.62 13.26
C ALA A 137 9.45 1.80 12.49
N ILE A 138 10.30 2.72 12.94
CA ILE A 138 11.56 3.07 12.28
C ILE A 138 12.74 2.39 12.95
N ALA A 139 13.42 1.51 12.21
CA ALA A 139 14.65 0.88 12.66
C ALA A 139 15.91 1.69 12.33
N ARG A 140 15.91 2.41 11.20
CA ARG A 140 17.01 3.21 10.66
C ARG A 140 16.48 4.36 9.83
N GLU A 141 17.20 5.46 9.81
CA GLU A 141 16.90 6.66 9.02
C GLU A 141 18.16 7.11 8.31
N TYR A 142 18.05 7.42 7.02
CA TYR A 142 19.15 7.91 6.21
C TYR A 142 18.70 9.11 5.38
N LEU A 143 19.56 10.12 5.31
CA LEU A 143 19.39 11.29 4.46
C LEU A 143 20.45 11.25 3.35
N LEU A 144 20.00 11.30 2.10
CA LEU A 144 20.86 11.42 0.94
C LEU A 144 20.98 12.90 0.56
N GLU A 145 22.14 13.50 0.84
CA GLU A 145 22.41 14.89 0.48
C GLU A 145 23.29 14.96 -0.75
N TYR A 146 22.77 15.56 -1.83
CA TYR A 146 23.54 15.84 -3.02
C TYR A 146 24.30 17.15 -2.88
N ASP A 147 25.63 17.11 -3.07
CA ASP A 147 26.51 18.28 -3.15
C ASP A 147 26.72 18.64 -4.64
N PRO A 148 26.14 19.76 -5.13
CA PRO A 148 26.29 20.18 -6.52
C PRO A 148 27.72 20.60 -6.87
N SER A 149 28.49 21.07 -5.89
CA SER A 149 29.86 21.55 -6.09
C SER A 149 30.82 20.38 -6.33
N GLN A 150 30.64 19.28 -5.59
CA GLN A 150 31.44 18.06 -5.71
C GLN A 150 30.80 16.99 -6.61
N ARG A 151 29.56 17.20 -7.07
CA ARG A 151 28.75 16.27 -7.88
C ARG A 151 28.67 14.86 -7.26
N GLN A 152 28.49 14.81 -5.95
CA GLN A 152 28.44 13.57 -5.18
C GLN A 152 27.25 13.58 -4.22
N THR A 153 26.80 12.39 -3.84
CA THR A 153 25.79 12.22 -2.80
C THR A 153 26.45 11.65 -1.55
N ALA A 154 26.29 12.33 -0.43
CA ALA A 154 26.70 11.84 0.88
C ALA A 154 25.50 11.22 1.61
N ILE A 155 25.74 10.15 2.37
CA ILE A 155 24.74 9.53 3.24
C ILE A 155 24.97 10.05 4.65
N LYS A 156 23.94 10.61 5.27
CA LYS A 156 23.92 11.01 6.68
C LYS A 156 22.93 10.15 7.45
N GLU A 157 23.23 9.89 8.72
CA GLU A 157 22.26 9.29 9.66
C GLU A 157 21.17 10.32 10.00
N GLY A 158 19.93 9.85 10.11
CA GLY A 158 18.73 10.67 10.36
C GLY A 158 17.89 10.94 9.12
N TYR A 159 16.81 11.70 9.27
CA TYR A 159 15.87 12.02 8.19
C TYR A 159 15.33 13.44 8.35
N PHE A 160 15.80 14.39 7.51
CA PHE A 160 15.45 15.82 7.40
C PHE A 160 15.30 16.67 8.70
N TRP A 161 14.50 16.25 9.69
CA TRP A 161 14.17 16.92 10.96
C TRP A 161 14.17 15.97 12.17
#